data_AF-A0A440VF57-F1
#
_entry.id   AF-A0A440VF57-F1
#
_cell.length_a   1.000
_cell.length_b   1.000
_cell.length_c   1.000
_cell.angle_alpha   90.00
_cell.angle_beta   90.00
_cell.angle_gamma   90.00
#
_symmetry.space_group_name_H-M   'P 1'
#
loop_
_entity.id
_entity.type
_entity.pdbx_description
1 polymer ?
#
loop_
_entity_poly.entity_id
_entity_poly.type
_entity_poly.pdbx_seq_one_letter_code
_entity_poly.pdbx_strand_id
1 'polypeptide(L)'
;CVEAAISGLPVVASNLDVLREVLTAEDGSPAALFVEADAAGMARGLGDLFARPEAKARLSEAGRRLRDKYSPARMCAGYEALLLA
;
A
#
# COMPACT_ATOMS: atom_id res chain seq x y z
N CYS A 1 -1.97 7.88 0.42
CA CYS A 1 -1.39 6.75 -0.34
C CYS A 1 -2.31 5.53 -0.44
N VAL A 2 -2.97 5.11 0.65
CA VAL A 2 -3.85 3.92 0.66
C VAL A 2 -4.96 4.01 -0.39
N GLU A 3 -5.66 5.13 -0.49
CA GLU A 3 -6.75 5.31 -1.46
C GLU A 3 -6.28 5.14 -2.91
N ALA A 4 -5.10 5.68 -3.24
CA ALA A 4 -4.48 5.51 -4.55
C ALA A 4 -4.17 4.03 -4.84
N ALA A 5 -3.54 3.34 -3.89
CA ALA A 5 -3.24 1.92 -4.01
C ALA A 5 -4.51 1.06 -4.15
N ILE A 6 -5.55 1.31 -3.34
CA ILE A 6 -6.86 0.63 -3.41
C ILE A 6 -7.53 0.85 -4.77
N SER A 7 -7.34 2.03 -5.36
CA SER A 7 -7.83 2.38 -6.70
C SER A 7 -7.01 1.70 -7.82
N GLY A 8 -5.96 0.94 -7.47
CA GLY A 8 -5.08 0.26 -8.41
C GLY A 8 -4.01 1.17 -9.02
N LEU A 9 -3.83 2.39 -8.52
CA LEU A 9 -2.72 3.24 -8.96
C LEU A 9 -1.43 2.78 -8.24
N PRO A 10 -0.34 2.49 -8.98
CA PRO A 10 0.94 2.14 -8.35
C PRO A 10 1.48 3.32 -7.54
N VAL A 11 2.02 3.05 -6.35
CA VAL A 11 2.50 4.07 -5.42
C VAL A 11 4.00 3.87 -5.15
N VAL A 12 4.76 4.96 -5.17
CA VAL A 12 6.10 5.05 -4.58
C VAL A 12 5.95 5.70 -3.21
N ALA A 13 6.54 5.10 -2.18
CA ALA A 13 6.41 5.57 -0.81
C ALA A 13 7.76 5.54 -0.10
N SER A 14 7.95 6.43 0.87
CA SER A 14 9.12 6.41 1.73
C SER A 14 9.19 5.09 2.50
N ASN A 15 10.39 4.57 2.67
CA ASN A 15 10.68 3.37 3.42
C ASN A 15 10.63 3.63 4.93
N LEU A 16 9.41 3.79 5.46
CA LEU A 16 9.13 3.97 6.88
C LEU A 16 8.32 2.78 7.39
N ASP A 17 8.54 2.34 8.63
CA ASP A 17 7.85 1.18 9.20
C ASP A 17 6.33 1.31 9.14
N VAL A 18 5.80 2.50 9.47
CA VAL A 18 4.36 2.79 9.40
C VAL A 18 3.83 2.67 7.95
N LEU A 19 4.61 3.07 6.95
CA LEU A 19 4.19 2.97 5.55
C LEU A 19 4.27 1.52 5.06
N ARG A 20 5.23 0.73 5.56
CA ARG A 20 5.28 -0.71 5.29
C ARG A 20 4.09 -1.42 5.90
N GLU A 21 3.74 -1.12 7.14
CA GLU A 21 2.56 -1.69 7.78
C GLU A 21 1.31 -1.33 6.98
N VAL A 22 1.15 -0.06 6.62
CA VAL A 22 -0.07 0.43 5.97
C VAL A 22 -0.21 -0.05 4.52
N LEU A 23 0.89 -0.11 3.77
CA LEU A 23 0.91 -0.44 2.34
C LEU A 23 1.37 -1.89 2.09
N THR A 24 1.05 -2.80 3.00
CA THR A 24 1.22 -4.24 2.82
C THR A 24 -0.14 -4.92 2.99
N ALA A 25 -0.51 -5.74 2.00
CA ALA A 25 -1.73 -6.52 2.03
C ALA A 25 -1.67 -7.60 3.12
N GLU A 26 -2.81 -8.17 3.50
CA GLU A 26 -2.85 -9.18 4.57
C GLU A 26 -2.04 -10.45 4.23
N ASP A 27 -1.87 -10.74 2.94
CA ASP A 27 -1.00 -11.82 2.42
C ASP A 27 0.51 -11.51 2.51
N GLY A 28 0.89 -10.36 3.05
CA GLY A 28 2.28 -9.89 3.14
C GLY A 28 2.82 -9.25 1.87
N SER A 29 2.02 -9.15 0.79
CA SER A 29 2.46 -8.54 -0.46
C SER A 29 2.59 -7.03 -0.33
N PRO A 30 3.71 -6.42 -0.75
CA PRO A 30 3.85 -4.97 -0.78
C PRO A 30 2.93 -4.37 -1.85
N ALA A 31 2.14 -3.38 -1.46
CA ALA A 31 1.25 -2.61 -2.33
C ALA A 31 1.87 -1.29 -2.81
N ALA A 32 3.11 -1.01 -2.42
CA ALA A 32 3.88 0.14 -2.85
C ALA A 32 5.35 -0.23 -3.09
N LEU A 33 6.03 0.57 -3.90
CA LEU A 33 7.49 0.55 -4.02
C LEU A 33 8.07 1.42 -2.90
N PHE A 34 8.71 0.80 -1.93
CA PHE A 34 9.37 1.50 -0.83
C PHE A 34 10.77 1.95 -1.23
N VAL A 35 11.06 3.24 -1.05
CA VAL A 35 12.34 3.86 -1.43
C VAL A 35 12.91 4.69 -0.28
N GLU A 36 14.20 5.03 -0.39
CA GLU A 36 14.82 5.98 0.54
C GLU A 36 13.99 7.27 0.66
N ALA A 37 13.87 7.77 1.90
CA ALA A 37 13.01 8.90 2.24
C ALA A 37 13.65 10.25 1.86
N ASP A 38 14.17 10.34 0.65
CA ASP A 38 14.77 11.54 0.07
C ASP A 38 14.28 11.75 -1.38
N ALA A 39 14.57 12.94 -1.93
CA ALA A 39 14.14 13.30 -3.28
C ALA A 39 14.71 12.38 -4.37
N ALA A 40 15.94 11.90 -4.17
CA ALA A 40 16.62 11.02 -5.13
C ALA A 40 16.00 9.61 -5.16
N GLY A 41 15.63 9.07 -4.00
CA GLY A 41 14.91 7.82 -3.82
C GLY A 41 13.55 7.88 -4.49
N MET A 42 12.78 8.95 -4.27
CA MET A 42 11.49 9.17 -4.93
C MET A 42 11.62 9.25 -6.45
N ALA A 43 12.56 10.05 -6.96
CA ALA A 43 12.77 10.19 -8.40
C ALA A 43 13.17 8.85 -9.06
N ARG A 44 14.07 8.09 -8.44
CA ARG A 44 14.46 6.75 -8.92
C ARG A 44 13.28 5.78 -8.89
N GLY A 45 12.52 5.74 -7.80
CA GLY A 45 11.35 4.86 -7.68
C GLY A 45 10.28 5.13 -8.74
N LEU A 46 10.03 6.41 -9.04
CA LEU A 46 9.13 6.77 -10.14
C LEU A 46 9.69 6.28 -11.48
N GLY A 47 10.98 6.48 -11.74
CA GLY A 47 11.66 5.94 -12.93
C GLY A 47 11.54 4.43 -13.07
N ASP A 48 11.74 3.68 -11.97
CA ASP A 48 11.60 2.22 -11.95
C ASP A 48 10.17 1.76 -12.28
N LEU A 49 9.13 2.46 -11.78
CA LEU A 49 7.75 2.15 -12.12
C LEU A 49 7.44 2.32 -13.61
N PHE A 50 8.01 3.34 -14.25
CA PHE A 50 7.86 3.54 -15.69
C PHE A 50 8.64 2.51 -16.50
N ALA A 51 9.83 2.13 -16.05
CA ALA A 51 10.69 1.17 -16.74
C ALA A 51 10.22 -0.29 -16.60
N ARG A 52 9.41 -0.62 -15.59
CA ARG A 52 9.04 -2.02 -15.25
C ARG A 52 7.52 -2.21 -15.18
N PRO A 53 6.84 -2.39 -16.34
CA PRO A 53 5.37 -2.50 -16.38
C PRO A 53 4.83 -3.70 -15.58
N GLU A 54 5.57 -4.80 -15.51
CA GLU A 54 5.18 -5.98 -14.72
C GLU A 54 5.18 -5.69 -13.20
N ALA A 55 6.19 -4.95 -12.72
CA ALA A 55 6.26 -4.53 -11.32
C ALA A 55 5.09 -3.59 -10.98
N LYS A 56 4.77 -2.65 -11.89
CA LYS A 56 3.59 -1.80 -11.77
C LYS A 56 2.30 -2.63 -11.66
N ALA A 57 2.10 -3.60 -12.55
CA ALA A 57 0.89 -4.44 -12.53
C ALA A 57 0.73 -5.19 -11.21
N ARG A 58 1.81 -5.79 -10.71
CA ARG A 58 1.84 -6.47 -9.41
C ARG A 58 1.49 -5.55 -8.24
N LEU A 59 2.10 -4.35 -8.20
CA LEU A 59 1.82 -3.36 -7.15
C LEU A 59 0.37 -2.88 -7.19
N SER A 60 -0.17 -2.63 -8.39
CA SER A 60 -1.58 -2.28 -8.58
C SER A 60 -2.52 -3.39 -8.11
N GLU A 61 -2.18 -4.65 -8.35
CA GLU A 61 -2.97 -5.79 -7.92
C GLU A 61 -2.95 -5.96 -6.40
N ALA A 62 -1.77 -5.91 -5.77
CA ALA A 62 -1.62 -5.94 -4.33
C ALA A 62 -2.33 -4.74 -3.67
N GLY A 63 -2.22 -3.54 -4.27
CA GLY A 63 -2.92 -2.34 -3.81
C GLY A 63 -4.43 -2.50 -3.75
N ARG A 64 -5.05 -3.12 -4.76
CA ARG A 64 -6.49 -3.38 -4.75
C ARG A 64 -6.94 -4.26 -3.58
N ARG A 65 -6.09 -5.19 -3.12
CA ARG A 65 -6.37 -6.07 -1.97
C ARG A 65 -6.31 -5.35 -0.62
N LEU A 66 -5.71 -4.16 -0.55
CA LEU A 66 -5.76 -3.35 0.68
C LEU A 66 -7.19 -3.00 1.10
N ARG A 67 -8.18 -3.06 0.19
CA ARG A 67 -9.59 -2.84 0.54
C ARG A 67 -10.10 -3.84 1.57
N ASP A 68 -9.54 -5.05 1.62
CA ASP A 68 -9.99 -6.09 2.55
C ASP A 68 -9.56 -5.71 3.97
N LYS A 69 -8.28 -5.31 4.11
CA LYS A 69 -7.67 -4.80 5.34
C LYS A 69 -8.36 -3.53 5.85
N TYR A 70 -8.71 -2.61 4.96
CA TYR A 70 -9.30 -1.31 5.29
C TYR A 70 -10.81 -1.24 5.01
N SER A 71 -11.50 -2.38 4.97
CA SER A 71 -12.95 -2.39 4.70
C SER A 71 -13.73 -1.75 5.86
N PRO A 72 -14.77 -0.94 5.57
CA PRO A 72 -15.63 -0.39 6.62
C PRO A 72 -16.22 -1.46 7.53
N ALA A 73 -16.61 -2.60 6.96
CA ALA A 73 -17.15 -3.74 7.72
C ALA A 73 -16.16 -4.24 8.78
N ARG A 74 -14.88 -4.42 8.41
CA ARG A 74 -13.84 -4.85 9.35
C ARG A 74 -13.56 -3.79 10.42
N MET A 75 -13.53 -2.51 10.03
CA MET A 75 -13.32 -1.41 10.97
C MET A 75 -14.45 -1.36 12.02
N CYS A 76 -15.71 -1.43 11.58
CA CYS A 76 -16.87 -1.47 12.48
C CYS A 76 -16.80 -2.65 13.43
N ALA A 77 -16.54 -3.86 12.92
CA ALA A 77 -16.41 -5.06 13.75
C ALA A 77 -15.29 -4.93 14.80
N GLY A 78 -14.16 -4.29 14.45
CA GLY A 78 -13.09 -4.01 15.40
C GLY A 78 -13.50 -3.06 16.52
N TYR A 79 -14.25 -2.01 16.22
CA TYR A 79 -14.78 -1.09 17.23
C TYR A 79 -15.87 -1.73 18.09
N GLU A 80 -16.79 -2.48 17.49
CA GLU A 80 -17.82 -3.22 18.22
C GLU A 80 -17.21 -4.18 19.24
N ALA A 81 -16.13 -4.89 18.87
CA ALA A 81 -15.42 -5.78 19.78
C ALA A 81 -14.80 -5.07 20.99
N LEU A 82 -14.38 -3.80 20.85
CA LEU A 82 -13.85 -3.01 21.96
C LEU A 82 -14.95 -2.46 22.88
N LEU A 83 -16.13 -2.17 22.33
CA LEU A 83 -17.25 -1.59 23.07
C LEU A 83 -18.12 -2.64 23.78
N LEU A 84 -18.12 -3.87 23.28
CA LEU A 84 -18.88 -5.00 23.83
C LEU A 84 -18.03 -5.92 24.73
N ALA A 85 -16.73 -5.65 24.86
CA ALA A 85 -15.82 -6.31 25.80
C ALA A 85 -15.97 -5.71 27.22
#